data_AF-A0A9E1Q9A7-F1
#
_entry.id   AF-A0A9E1Q9A7-F1
#
_cell.length_a   1.000
_cell.length_b   1.000
_cell.length_c   1.000
_cell.angle_alpha   90.00
_cell.angle_beta   90.00
_cell.angle_gamma   90.00
#
_symmetry.space_group_name_H-M   'P 1'
#
loop_
_entity.id
_entity.type
_entity.pdbx_description
1 polymer ?
#
loop_
_entity_poly.entity_id
_entity_poly.type
_entity_poly.pdbx_seq_one_letter_code
_entity_poly.pdbx_strand_id
1 'polypeptide(L)'
;MIKPDKTIIALVGNPNTGKSTLFNRITGTRSAVGNIAGITIEACSAPGIISGSENWEFVDLPGIYNLHAQTEDGRVTEDALINPGGKWNPNVILLIADKSTLQGQVFLALQIRELEIPCILLLNRMNYETVDPQLCGILEKGLGIPVREIQALKDDPADWVNMLSPLLHQPTVCSILRKVPESIEESLKILNAVMPYGTLGYLCHLARMNHAPSWLNEEEKRAWEKARSQSTVSPAGLQLEEAGQRMSIVRDLLSQAGKPVKESEIRQRDALKRRQKIDSVLTHPIWGNLIAAILFFGMFQAIYSWATYPMDLIDGAFTSIISTISETLPAAWYTSLLVDGLLSGLSGILIFVPQIAILFAFTAFLEHSGYMARLGYLSDRFFRRLGLTGRSSVSLVGGLACAVPAIMAARTISDKRARLVTILVTPMMTCSARLPVYAFLIAFAVPDEIIFGWFNLQGIFLYTLYLIGTLSALILAFIIHKAIPNPQVQNEAAEEWPAYRIPSLKAVLGQSYRQASIFLRAA
;
A
#
# COMPACT_ATOMS: atom_id res chain seq x y z
N MET A 1 4.54 -6.79 -41.74
CA MET A 1 3.54 -5.83 -41.22
C MET A 1 4.15 -5.12 -40.03
N ILE A 2 4.57 -3.87 -40.22
CA ILE A 2 5.08 -3.00 -39.15
C ILE A 2 3.86 -2.66 -38.28
N LYS A 3 3.88 -3.02 -36.98
CA LYS A 3 2.84 -2.57 -36.05
C LYS A 3 2.84 -1.03 -36.09
N PRO A 4 1.69 -0.35 -36.23
CA PRO A 4 1.67 1.10 -36.08
C PRO A 4 2.22 1.45 -34.69
N ASP A 5 3.04 2.50 -34.61
CA ASP A 5 3.56 3.01 -33.33
C ASP A 5 2.37 3.30 -32.42
N LYS A 6 2.26 2.54 -31.33
CA LYS A 6 1.24 2.76 -30.32
C LYS A 6 1.52 4.07 -29.60
N THR A 7 0.50 4.90 -29.44
CA THR A 7 0.61 6.11 -28.63
C THR A 7 0.49 5.76 -27.15
N ILE A 8 1.51 6.04 -26.35
CA ILE A 8 1.51 5.73 -24.92
C ILE A 8 1.08 6.97 -24.13
N ILE A 9 0.07 6.79 -23.28
CA ILE A 9 -0.50 7.85 -22.42
C ILE A 9 -0.30 7.45 -20.96
N ALA A 10 0.57 8.17 -20.26
CA ALA A 10 0.84 7.92 -18.85
C ALA A 10 -0.10 8.71 -17.95
N LEU A 11 -0.76 8.04 -17.00
CA LEU A 11 -1.52 8.69 -15.95
C LEU A 11 -0.61 8.92 -14.74
N VAL A 12 -0.43 10.18 -14.35
CA VAL A 12 0.46 10.60 -13.26
C VAL A 12 -0.33 11.45 -12.27
N GLY A 13 -0.08 11.29 -10.98
CA GLY A 13 -0.68 12.13 -9.95
C GLY A 13 -0.39 11.61 -8.55
N ASN A 14 -0.82 12.38 -7.55
CA ASN A 14 -0.70 11.97 -6.15
C ASN A 14 -1.54 10.72 -5.85
N PRO A 15 -1.21 9.95 -4.80
CA PRO A 15 -2.09 8.90 -4.31
C PRO A 15 -3.51 9.43 -4.02
N ASN A 16 -4.53 8.62 -4.30
CA ASN A 16 -5.95 8.92 -4.02
C ASN A 16 -6.58 10.11 -4.77
N THR A 17 -6.04 10.58 -5.91
CA THR A 17 -6.65 11.67 -6.71
C THR A 17 -7.76 11.21 -7.67
N GLY A 18 -8.04 9.91 -7.75
CA GLY A 18 -8.99 9.32 -8.70
C GLY A 18 -8.34 8.78 -9.99
N LYS A 19 -7.01 8.71 -10.03
CA LYS A 19 -6.23 8.16 -11.15
C LYS A 19 -6.70 6.78 -11.62
N SER A 20 -6.76 5.78 -10.74
CA SER A 20 -7.20 4.43 -11.12
C SER A 20 -8.68 4.34 -11.48
N THR A 21 -9.51 5.27 -10.97
CA THR A 21 -10.92 5.38 -11.41
C THR A 21 -11.00 5.81 -12.86
N LEU A 22 -10.21 6.83 -13.24
CA LEU A 22 -10.13 7.32 -14.60
C LEU A 22 -9.57 6.26 -15.55
N PHE A 23 -8.49 5.58 -15.15
CA PHE A 23 -7.90 4.45 -15.88
C PHE A 23 -8.95 3.38 -16.20
N ASN A 24 -9.62 2.83 -15.18
CA ASN A 24 -10.59 1.75 -15.35
C ASN A 24 -11.77 2.12 -16.25
N ARG A 25 -12.15 3.41 -16.28
CA ARG A 25 -13.25 3.88 -17.13
C ARG A 25 -12.85 4.06 -18.58
N ILE A 26 -11.59 4.40 -18.86
CA ILE A 26 -11.05 4.53 -20.21
C ILE A 26 -10.74 3.15 -20.82
N THR A 27 -10.23 2.21 -20.01
CA THR A 27 -9.74 0.91 -20.51
C THR A 27 -10.76 -0.22 -20.35
N GLY A 28 -11.81 -0.01 -19.56
CA GLY A 28 -12.78 -1.06 -19.22
C GLY A 28 -12.20 -2.20 -18.37
N THR A 29 -10.89 -2.18 -18.08
CA THR A 29 -10.28 -3.17 -17.20
C THR A 29 -10.70 -2.89 -15.77
N ARG A 30 -11.14 -3.94 -15.06
CA ARG A 30 -11.08 -3.92 -13.59
C ARG A 30 -9.63 -4.19 -13.24
N SER A 31 -8.74 -3.23 -13.46
CA SER A 31 -7.40 -3.36 -12.93
C SER A 31 -7.56 -3.40 -11.42
N ALA A 32 -7.51 -4.62 -10.88
CA ALA A 32 -7.22 -4.81 -9.49
C ALA A 32 -5.85 -4.15 -9.34
N VAL A 33 -5.82 -2.98 -8.70
CA VAL A 33 -4.60 -2.43 -8.14
C VAL A 33 -4.17 -3.46 -7.09
N GLY A 34 -3.50 -4.49 -7.57
CA GLY A 34 -2.93 -5.53 -6.77
C GLY A 34 -1.65 -4.96 -6.23
N ASN A 35 -1.76 -4.18 -5.15
CA ASN A 35 -0.66 -4.08 -4.19
C ASN A 35 -0.50 -5.46 -3.55
N ILE A 36 0.02 -6.42 -4.33
CA ILE A 36 0.54 -7.68 -3.83
C ILE A 36 2.00 -7.37 -3.54
N ALA A 37 2.23 -6.90 -2.33
CA ALA A 37 3.56 -6.59 -1.87
C ALA A 37 4.46 -7.83 -1.99
N GLY A 38 5.54 -7.71 -2.78
CA GLY A 38 6.44 -8.82 -3.13
C GLY A 38 6.59 -9.07 -4.63
N ILE A 39 5.71 -8.50 -5.46
CA ILE A 39 5.91 -8.38 -6.91
C ILE A 39 6.44 -6.97 -7.17
N THR A 40 7.36 -6.81 -8.14
CA THR A 40 7.72 -5.49 -8.68
C THR A 40 6.44 -4.69 -8.90
N ILE A 41 6.35 -3.48 -8.35
CA ILE A 41 5.20 -2.61 -8.58
C ILE A 41 5.29 -2.18 -10.02
N GLU A 42 4.63 -2.93 -10.89
CA GLU A 42 4.63 -2.65 -12.30
C GLU A 42 3.50 -1.68 -12.61
N ALA A 43 3.81 -0.70 -13.45
CA ALA A 43 2.78 0.14 -14.05
C ALA A 43 1.78 -0.75 -14.78
N CYS A 44 0.49 -0.51 -14.53
CA CYS A 44 -0.57 -1.28 -15.18
C CYS A 44 -0.86 -0.64 -16.54
N SER A 45 -0.74 -1.37 -17.64
CA SER A 45 -1.15 -0.87 -18.96
C SER A 45 -2.34 -1.62 -19.54
N ALA A 46 -3.17 -0.90 -20.29
CA ALA A 46 -4.26 -1.47 -21.05
C ALA A 46 -4.60 -0.58 -22.27
N PRO A 47 -5.06 -1.16 -23.39
CA PRO A 47 -5.55 -0.38 -24.51
C PRO A 47 -6.83 0.38 -24.14
N GLY A 48 -7.02 1.56 -24.76
CA GLY A 48 -8.28 2.30 -24.64
C GLY A 48 -9.44 1.56 -25.32
N ILE A 49 -10.64 1.59 -24.72
CA ILE A 49 -11.87 1.03 -25.32
C ILE A 49 -12.81 2.10 -25.87
N ILE A 50 -12.43 3.37 -25.74
CA ILE A 50 -13.22 4.53 -26.14
C ILE A 50 -12.90 4.88 -27.60
N SER A 51 -13.91 5.22 -28.39
CA SER A 51 -13.73 5.62 -29.80
C SER A 51 -12.72 6.75 -29.94
N GLY A 52 -11.77 6.63 -30.87
CA GLY A 52 -10.66 7.58 -31.06
C GLY A 52 -9.42 7.28 -30.21
N SER A 53 -9.45 6.23 -29.38
CA SER A 53 -8.29 5.75 -28.60
C SER A 53 -7.81 4.35 -29.00
N GLU A 54 -8.20 3.85 -30.19
CA GLU A 54 -7.96 2.46 -30.60
C GLU A 54 -6.46 2.11 -30.70
N ASN A 55 -5.62 3.10 -31.01
CA ASN A 55 -4.17 2.96 -31.11
C ASN A 55 -3.42 3.44 -29.85
N TRP A 56 -4.15 3.74 -28.77
CA TRP A 56 -3.58 4.29 -27.53
C TRP A 56 -3.41 3.21 -26.47
N GLU A 57 -2.26 3.21 -25.81
CA GLU A 57 -1.98 2.39 -24.64
C GLU A 57 -1.91 3.29 -23.40
N PHE A 58 -2.88 3.14 -22.50
CA PHE A 58 -2.92 3.88 -21.25
C PHE A 58 -2.08 3.14 -20.21
N VAL A 59 -1.29 3.89 -19.45
CA VAL A 59 -0.38 3.36 -18.43
C VAL A 59 -0.67 4.03 -17.11
N ASP A 60 -1.14 3.27 -16.12
CA ASP A 60 -1.37 3.73 -14.76
C ASP A 60 -0.05 3.67 -13.97
N LEU A 61 0.61 4.81 -13.78
CA LEU A 61 1.85 4.89 -13.00
C LEU A 61 1.57 4.98 -11.50
N PRO A 62 2.40 4.41 -10.61
CA PRO A 62 2.26 4.58 -9.17
C PRO A 62 2.16 6.05 -8.75
N GLY A 63 1.34 6.32 -7.72
CA GLY A 63 1.11 7.68 -7.25
C GLY A 63 2.36 8.27 -6.59
N ILE A 64 2.74 9.48 -6.99
CA ILE A 64 3.91 10.20 -6.45
C ILE A 64 3.53 11.61 -6.00
N TYR A 65 4.24 12.14 -5.00
CA TYR A 65 4.05 13.53 -4.53
C TYR A 65 5.06 14.50 -5.12
N ASN A 66 6.22 13.97 -5.54
CA ASN A 66 7.27 14.68 -6.23
C ASN A 66 8.03 13.68 -7.12
N LEU A 67 8.78 14.19 -8.08
CA LEU A 67 9.51 13.38 -9.05
C LEU A 67 10.78 12.72 -8.47
N HIS A 68 11.30 13.20 -7.33
CA HIS A 68 12.50 12.64 -6.67
C HIS A 68 12.12 11.43 -5.82
N ALA A 69 12.16 10.25 -6.41
CA ALA A 69 11.64 9.06 -5.76
C ALA A 69 12.48 8.59 -4.57
N GLN A 70 11.82 8.46 -3.41
CA GLN A 70 12.40 7.87 -2.19
C GLN A 70 11.92 6.42 -1.97
N THR A 71 10.78 6.03 -2.56
CA THR A 71 10.16 4.71 -2.44
C THR A 71 10.36 3.88 -3.72
N GLU A 72 10.28 2.55 -3.61
CA GLU A 72 10.33 1.66 -4.79
C GLU A 72 9.19 1.99 -5.78
N ASP A 73 7.98 2.23 -5.28
CA ASP A 73 6.81 2.66 -6.07
C ASP A 73 7.09 3.95 -6.85
N GLY A 74 7.69 4.94 -6.18
CA GLY A 74 8.00 6.22 -6.81
C GLY A 74 9.05 6.09 -7.89
N ARG A 75 10.03 5.17 -7.71
CA ARG A 75 11.11 4.93 -8.67
C ARG A 75 10.57 4.38 -9.99
N VAL A 76 9.49 3.60 -9.95
CA VAL A 76 8.82 3.10 -11.15
C VAL A 76 8.25 4.27 -11.96
N THR A 77 7.62 5.24 -11.29
CA THR A 77 7.09 6.44 -11.96
C THR A 77 8.21 7.35 -12.45
N GLU A 78 9.26 7.56 -11.66
CA GLU A 78 10.44 8.35 -12.05
C GLU A 78 11.12 7.73 -13.28
N ASP A 79 11.42 6.43 -13.27
CA ASP A 79 12.02 5.70 -14.40
C ASP A 79 11.10 5.75 -15.63
N ALA A 80 9.79 5.51 -15.48
CA ALA A 80 8.85 5.52 -16.60
C ALA A 80 8.78 6.88 -17.33
N LEU A 81 9.05 7.99 -16.64
CA LEU A 81 8.97 9.34 -17.18
C LEU A 81 10.32 9.89 -17.66
N ILE A 82 11.42 9.45 -17.06
CA ILE A 82 12.74 10.06 -17.27
C ILE A 82 13.64 9.17 -18.13
N ASN A 83 13.47 7.85 -18.12
CA ASN A 83 14.31 6.93 -18.86
C ASN A 83 13.96 6.95 -20.36
N PRO A 84 14.82 7.50 -21.25
CA PRO A 84 14.50 7.63 -22.67
C PRO A 84 14.40 6.27 -23.39
N GLY A 85 15.10 5.26 -22.89
CA GLY A 85 15.04 3.87 -23.36
C GLY A 85 14.08 2.99 -22.57
N GLY A 86 13.29 3.59 -21.67
CA GLY A 86 12.36 2.88 -20.81
C GLY A 86 11.21 2.25 -21.59
N LYS A 87 10.58 1.24 -20.99
CA LYS A 87 9.43 0.52 -21.59
C LYS A 87 8.28 1.45 -22.00
N TRP A 88 8.05 2.52 -21.24
CA TRP A 88 6.84 3.32 -21.33
C TRP A 88 6.96 4.60 -22.15
N ASN A 89 8.11 5.28 -22.13
CA ASN A 89 8.43 6.51 -22.88
C ASN A 89 7.19 7.28 -23.40
N PRO A 90 6.42 7.92 -22.51
CA PRO A 90 5.06 8.36 -22.82
C PRO A 90 5.03 9.52 -23.83
N ASN A 91 4.11 9.45 -24.77
CA ASN A 91 3.86 10.53 -25.73
C ASN A 91 3.07 11.67 -25.10
N VAL A 92 2.19 11.36 -24.14
CA VAL A 92 1.38 12.34 -23.40
C VAL A 92 1.26 11.93 -21.94
N ILE A 93 1.32 12.90 -21.04
CA ILE A 93 1.05 12.71 -19.62
C ILE A 93 -0.30 13.32 -19.24
N LEU A 94 -1.17 12.47 -18.68
CA LEU A 94 -2.42 12.86 -18.06
C LEU A 94 -2.19 13.09 -16.57
N LEU A 95 -2.03 14.36 -16.16
CA LEU A 95 -1.84 14.74 -14.77
C LEU A 95 -3.18 14.80 -14.04
N ILE A 96 -3.34 14.02 -12.97
CA ILE A 96 -4.61 13.88 -12.26
C ILE A 96 -4.46 14.43 -10.84
N ALA A 97 -5.23 15.48 -10.57
CA ALA A 97 -5.22 16.24 -9.34
C ALA A 97 -6.62 16.24 -8.71
N ASP A 98 -6.72 16.16 -7.39
CA ASP A 98 -7.95 16.45 -6.65
C ASP A 98 -8.07 17.94 -6.39
N LYS A 99 -9.18 18.54 -6.82
CA LYS A 99 -9.52 19.96 -6.58
C LYS A 99 -9.43 20.35 -5.10
N SER A 100 -9.55 19.41 -4.16
CA SER A 100 -9.46 19.68 -2.72
C SER A 100 -8.03 19.88 -2.20
N THR A 101 -7.01 19.39 -2.92
CA THR A 101 -5.61 19.29 -2.42
C THR A 101 -4.59 19.78 -3.43
N LEU A 102 -4.82 20.99 -3.98
CA LEU A 102 -4.07 21.52 -5.12
C LEU A 102 -2.59 21.81 -4.84
N GLN A 103 -2.19 22.27 -3.64
CA GLN A 103 -0.82 22.76 -3.41
C GLN A 103 0.27 21.73 -3.77
N GLY A 104 0.19 20.52 -3.24
CA GLY A 104 1.17 19.46 -3.55
C GLY A 104 1.04 18.92 -4.98
N GLN A 105 -0.13 19.02 -5.59
CA GLN A 105 -0.39 18.48 -6.93
C GLN A 105 0.05 19.45 -8.04
N VAL A 106 -0.13 20.75 -7.83
CA VAL A 106 0.41 21.81 -8.69
C VAL A 106 1.95 21.80 -8.60
N PHE A 107 2.51 21.49 -7.42
CA PHE A 107 3.96 21.28 -7.27
C PHE A 107 4.47 20.15 -8.18
N LEU A 108 3.81 18.98 -8.16
CA LEU A 108 4.15 17.87 -9.05
C LEU A 108 3.94 18.25 -10.52
N ALA A 109 2.85 18.94 -10.85
CA ALA A 109 2.58 19.37 -12.22
C ALA A 109 3.70 20.27 -12.78
N LEU A 110 4.29 21.15 -11.97
CA LEU A 110 5.46 21.94 -12.37
C LEU A 110 6.69 21.07 -12.65
N GLN A 111 6.94 20.04 -11.84
CA GLN A 111 8.05 19.10 -12.10
C GLN A 111 7.88 18.35 -13.42
N ILE A 112 6.67 17.85 -13.66
CA ILE A 112 6.36 17.08 -14.86
C ILE A 112 6.41 17.98 -16.09
N ARG A 113 5.95 19.22 -15.98
CA ARG A 113 6.02 20.19 -17.07
C ARG A 113 7.46 20.48 -17.51
N GLU A 114 8.41 20.50 -16.59
CA GLU A 114 9.83 20.71 -16.90
C GLU A 114 10.43 19.57 -17.75
N LEU A 115 9.81 18.39 -17.80
CA LEU A 115 10.27 17.29 -18.67
C LEU A 115 9.97 17.54 -20.16
N GLU A 116 9.16 18.56 -20.48
CA GLU A 116 8.75 18.92 -21.85
C GLU A 116 7.99 17.81 -22.58
N ILE A 117 7.39 16.88 -21.84
CA ILE A 117 6.45 15.89 -22.39
C ILE A 117 5.07 16.56 -22.50
N PRO A 118 4.34 16.41 -23.62
CA PRO A 118 2.98 16.95 -23.73
C PRO A 118 2.11 16.51 -22.57
N CYS A 119 1.48 17.44 -21.86
CA CYS A 119 0.68 17.08 -20.70
C CYS A 119 -0.54 17.99 -20.50
N ILE A 120 -1.56 17.44 -19.84
CA ILE A 120 -2.78 18.14 -19.45
C ILE A 120 -3.08 17.85 -17.99
N LEU A 121 -3.52 18.86 -17.26
CA LEU A 121 -3.93 18.73 -15.86
C LEU A 121 -5.46 18.60 -15.75
N LEU A 122 -5.91 17.45 -15.26
CA LEU A 122 -7.30 17.18 -14.94
C LEU A 122 -7.54 17.34 -13.44
N LEU A 123 -8.31 18.36 -13.08
CA LEU A 123 -8.77 18.63 -11.72
C LEU A 123 -10.05 17.84 -11.43
N ASN A 124 -9.88 16.67 -10.81
CA ASN A 124 -10.97 15.82 -10.38
C ASN A 124 -11.73 16.45 -9.19
N ARG A 125 -13.03 16.67 -9.39
CA ARG A 125 -13.95 17.27 -8.43
C ARG A 125 -14.66 16.21 -7.60
N MET A 126 -13.91 15.45 -6.80
CA MET A 126 -14.50 14.36 -6.00
C MET A 126 -15.59 14.84 -5.04
N ASN A 127 -15.37 15.99 -4.40
CA ASN A 127 -16.25 16.55 -3.36
C ASN A 127 -16.91 17.87 -3.77
N TYR A 128 -16.81 18.27 -5.05
CA TYR A 128 -17.30 19.56 -5.54
C TYR A 128 -18.24 19.37 -6.73
N GLU A 129 -19.39 20.02 -6.69
CA GLU A 129 -20.37 19.94 -7.78
C GLU A 129 -20.18 21.04 -8.83
N THR A 130 -19.71 22.22 -8.40
CA THR A 130 -19.54 23.38 -9.28
C THR A 130 -18.17 23.40 -9.97
N VAL A 131 -18.18 23.85 -11.23
CA VAL A 131 -16.96 24.12 -11.99
C VAL A 131 -16.37 25.46 -11.55
N ASP A 132 -15.05 25.58 -11.52
CA ASP A 132 -14.34 26.84 -11.26
C ASP A 132 -13.46 27.22 -12.47
N PRO A 133 -14.03 27.90 -13.49
CA PRO A 133 -13.29 28.26 -14.70
C PRO A 133 -12.14 29.22 -14.45
N GLN A 134 -12.26 30.08 -13.42
CA GLN A 134 -11.22 31.04 -13.07
C GLN A 134 -9.97 30.33 -12.55
N LEU A 135 -10.14 29.31 -11.69
CA LEU A 135 -9.04 28.46 -11.23
C LEU A 135 -8.33 27.79 -12.41
N CYS A 136 -9.07 27.19 -13.34
CA CYS A 136 -8.48 26.57 -14.53
C CYS A 136 -7.69 27.57 -15.37
N GLY A 137 -8.24 28.76 -15.64
CA GLY A 137 -7.55 29.78 -16.44
C GLY A 137 -6.24 30.27 -15.80
N ILE A 138 -6.21 30.40 -14.47
CA ILE A 138 -5.00 30.83 -13.75
C ILE A 138 -3.95 29.73 -13.72
N LEU A 139 -4.34 28.48 -13.47
CA LEU A 139 -3.41 27.35 -13.52
C LEU A 139 -2.92 27.09 -14.93
N GLU A 140 -3.77 27.22 -15.96
CA GLU A 140 -3.38 27.05 -17.37
C GLU A 140 -2.35 28.10 -17.80
N LYS A 141 -2.57 29.37 -17.44
CA LYS A 141 -1.59 30.44 -17.66
C LYS A 141 -0.32 30.26 -16.83
N GLY A 142 -0.44 29.75 -15.60
CA GLY A 142 0.67 29.61 -14.66
C GLY A 142 1.57 28.40 -14.88
N LEU A 143 1.00 27.31 -15.39
CA LEU A 143 1.70 26.05 -15.69
C LEU A 143 2.08 25.95 -17.18
N GLY A 144 1.42 26.72 -18.06
CA GLY A 144 1.66 26.63 -19.50
C GLY A 144 1.21 25.30 -20.11
N ILE A 145 0.19 24.68 -19.51
CA ILE A 145 -0.45 23.44 -19.96
C ILE A 145 -1.97 23.58 -19.83
N PRO A 146 -2.75 22.89 -20.67
CA PRO A 146 -4.21 22.89 -20.52
C PRO A 146 -4.64 22.38 -19.15
N VAL A 147 -5.63 23.04 -18.55
CA VAL A 147 -6.21 22.65 -17.25
C VAL A 147 -7.72 22.53 -17.39
N ARG A 148 -8.28 21.37 -17.02
CA ARG A 148 -9.74 21.11 -17.10
C ARG A 148 -10.24 20.51 -15.80
N GLU A 149 -11.47 20.83 -15.42
CA GLU A 149 -12.11 20.15 -14.28
C GLU A 149 -12.97 18.98 -14.78
N ILE A 150 -12.92 17.86 -14.05
CA ILE A 150 -13.68 16.65 -14.36
C ILE A 150 -14.36 16.09 -13.10
N GLN A 151 -15.31 15.18 -13.26
CA GLN A 151 -15.79 14.26 -12.24
C GLN A 151 -15.55 12.83 -12.72
N ALA A 152 -14.45 12.23 -12.24
CA ALA A 152 -14.00 10.92 -12.72
C ALA A 152 -15.04 9.78 -12.59
N LEU A 153 -16.04 9.92 -11.71
CA LEU A 153 -17.12 8.93 -11.53
C LEU A 153 -18.38 9.20 -12.37
N LYS A 154 -18.58 10.42 -12.86
CA LYS A 154 -19.84 10.87 -13.47
C LYS A 154 -19.70 11.25 -14.94
N ASP A 155 -18.62 11.93 -15.31
CA ASP A 155 -18.42 12.46 -16.68
C ASP A 155 -18.20 11.35 -17.70
N ASP A 156 -18.45 11.59 -18.99
CA ASP A 156 -18.23 10.61 -20.05
C ASP A 156 -16.72 10.46 -20.35
N PRO A 157 -16.14 9.24 -20.34
CA PRO A 157 -14.75 9.03 -20.72
C PRO A 157 -14.41 9.48 -22.16
N ALA A 158 -15.41 9.56 -23.05
CA ALA A 158 -15.23 10.09 -24.41
C ALA A 158 -14.71 11.54 -24.41
N ASP A 159 -15.15 12.35 -23.45
CA ASP A 159 -14.72 13.75 -23.33
C ASP A 159 -13.20 13.83 -23.05
N TRP A 160 -12.67 12.93 -22.23
CA TRP A 160 -11.25 12.92 -21.89
C TRP A 160 -10.36 12.51 -23.06
N VAL A 161 -10.81 11.55 -23.87
CA VAL A 161 -10.11 11.14 -25.10
C VAL A 161 -10.11 12.28 -26.13
N ASN A 162 -11.24 12.96 -26.29
CA ASN A 162 -11.36 14.13 -27.17
C ASN A 162 -10.47 15.29 -26.73
N MET A 163 -10.22 15.46 -25.43
CA MET A 163 -9.28 16.46 -24.91
C MET A 163 -7.81 16.11 -25.16
N LEU A 164 -7.48 14.82 -25.27
CA LEU A 164 -6.11 14.33 -25.45
C LEU A 164 -5.64 14.39 -26.92
N SER A 165 -6.55 14.17 -27.87
CA SER A 165 -6.20 14.10 -29.29
C SER A 165 -5.47 15.34 -29.86
N PRO A 166 -5.79 16.59 -29.45
CA PRO A 166 -5.06 17.77 -29.94
C PRO A 166 -3.65 17.86 -29.38
N LEU A 167 -3.38 17.29 -28.19
CA LEU A 167 -2.09 17.39 -27.51
C LEU A 167 -1.01 16.55 -28.16
N LEU A 168 -1.40 15.50 -28.88
CA LEU A 168 -0.47 14.66 -29.65
C LEU A 168 0.27 15.42 -30.75
N HIS A 169 -0.27 16.57 -31.17
CA HIS A 169 0.24 17.35 -32.29
C HIS A 169 0.81 18.71 -31.85
N GLN A 170 0.81 19.03 -30.55
CA GLN A 170 1.32 20.32 -30.06
C GLN A 170 2.83 20.28 -29.86
N PRO A 171 3.55 21.36 -30.25
CA PRO A 171 4.99 21.46 -30.00
C PRO A 171 5.26 21.50 -28.49
N THR A 172 6.24 20.72 -28.06
CA THR A 172 6.60 20.39 -26.67
C THR A 172 7.27 21.51 -25.89
N VAL A 173 7.49 22.67 -26.50
CA VAL A 173 8.36 23.70 -25.93
C VAL A 173 7.78 24.23 -24.62
N CYS A 174 8.56 24.14 -23.55
CA CYS A 174 8.21 24.76 -22.29
C CYS A 174 8.45 26.26 -22.36
N SER A 175 7.38 27.06 -22.38
CA SER A 175 7.48 28.52 -22.23
C SER A 175 7.54 28.96 -20.77
N ILE A 176 7.24 28.05 -19.83
CA ILE A 176 7.06 28.36 -18.41
C ILE A 176 8.04 27.58 -17.54
N LEU A 177 9.04 28.35 -17.08
CA LEU A 177 10.02 28.11 -16.01
C LEU A 177 11.25 27.26 -16.41
N ARG A 178 12.50 27.71 -16.20
CA ARG A 178 13.04 28.35 -15.00
C ARG A 178 14.33 29.14 -15.30
N LYS A 179 14.66 30.11 -14.44
CA LYS A 179 16.05 30.58 -14.28
C LYS A 179 16.85 29.42 -13.67
N VAL A 180 17.95 29.03 -14.31
CA VAL A 180 18.83 27.98 -13.79
C VAL A 180 19.40 28.45 -12.45
N PRO A 181 19.25 27.68 -11.35
CA PRO A 181 19.89 28.00 -10.09
C PRO A 181 21.42 27.94 -10.22
N GLU A 182 22.11 28.90 -9.60
CA GLU A 182 23.58 28.96 -9.58
C GLU A 182 24.19 27.67 -8.99
N SER A 183 23.49 27.03 -8.05
CA SER A 183 23.91 25.79 -7.38
C SER A 183 24.08 24.58 -8.30
N ILE A 184 23.42 24.57 -9.48
CA ILE A 184 23.50 23.47 -10.44
C ILE A 184 24.09 23.89 -11.79
N GLU A 185 24.49 25.15 -11.96
CA GLU A 185 24.94 25.67 -13.25
C GLU A 185 26.19 24.94 -13.78
N GLU A 186 27.18 24.69 -12.91
CA GLU A 186 28.39 23.94 -13.28
C GLU A 186 28.08 22.47 -13.60
N SER A 187 27.25 21.83 -12.77
CA SER A 187 26.79 20.46 -13.01
C SER A 187 26.07 20.34 -14.35
N LEU A 188 25.22 21.31 -14.69
CA LEU A 188 24.51 21.35 -15.96
C LEU A 188 25.45 21.55 -17.15
N LYS A 189 26.48 22.40 -17.04
CA LYS A 189 27.49 22.56 -18.11
C LYS A 189 28.18 21.23 -18.43
N ILE A 190 28.50 20.44 -17.41
CA ILE A 190 29.11 19.10 -17.60
C ILE A 190 28.13 18.14 -18.25
N LEU A 191 26.90 18.06 -17.73
CA LEU A 191 25.89 17.12 -18.24
C LEU A 191 25.49 17.46 -19.69
N ASN A 192 25.30 18.75 -20.00
CA ASN A 192 24.92 19.21 -21.34
C ASN A 192 26.01 18.96 -22.39
N ALA A 193 27.29 18.94 -21.98
CA ALA A 193 28.40 18.64 -22.91
C ALA A 193 28.38 17.18 -23.39
N VAL A 194 27.84 16.25 -22.58
CA VAL A 194 27.79 14.82 -22.90
C VAL A 194 26.41 14.38 -23.38
N MET A 195 25.35 15.02 -22.88
CA MET A 195 23.96 14.74 -23.23
C MET A 195 23.27 15.97 -23.86
N PRO A 196 23.72 16.44 -25.04
CA PRO A 196 23.14 17.62 -25.69
C PRO A 196 21.71 17.40 -26.20
N TYR A 197 21.26 16.14 -26.25
CA TYR A 197 19.90 15.76 -26.63
C TYR A 197 18.89 15.89 -25.48
N GLY A 198 19.37 16.04 -24.23
CA GLY A 198 18.52 16.13 -23.06
C GLY A 198 17.85 17.49 -22.93
N THR A 199 16.57 17.52 -22.54
CA THR A 199 15.89 18.78 -22.21
C THR A 199 16.49 19.41 -20.96
N LEU A 200 16.37 20.72 -20.80
CA LEU A 200 16.92 21.42 -19.63
C LEU A 200 16.37 20.86 -18.31
N GLY A 201 15.07 20.55 -18.26
CA GLY A 201 14.45 19.95 -17.08
C GLY A 201 14.94 18.53 -16.80
N TYR A 202 15.16 17.71 -17.84
CA TYR A 202 15.78 16.40 -17.71
C TYR A 202 17.18 16.50 -17.08
N LEU A 203 18.03 17.39 -17.59
CA LEU A 203 19.39 17.60 -17.06
C LEU A 203 19.37 18.15 -15.63
N CYS A 204 18.44 19.07 -15.33
CA CYS A 204 18.25 19.58 -13.97
C CYS A 204 17.83 18.49 -12.99
N HIS A 205 16.95 17.58 -13.42
CA HIS A 205 16.52 16.46 -12.60
C HIS A 205 17.68 15.49 -12.35
N LEU A 206 18.43 15.11 -13.40
CA LEU A 206 19.63 14.27 -13.27
C LEU A 206 20.64 14.86 -12.29
N ALA A 207 20.92 16.17 -12.36
CA ALA A 207 21.86 16.84 -11.47
C ALA A 207 21.47 16.75 -9.97
N ARG A 208 20.18 16.53 -9.68
CA ARG A 208 19.62 16.47 -8.32
C ARG A 208 19.38 15.05 -7.80
N MET A 209 19.58 14.01 -8.62
CA MET A 209 19.36 12.63 -8.22
C MET A 209 20.35 12.17 -7.12
N ASN A 210 19.91 11.25 -6.27
CA ASN A 210 20.74 10.67 -5.21
C ASN A 210 21.76 9.66 -5.73
N HIS A 211 21.42 8.95 -6.81
CA HIS A 211 22.22 7.88 -7.39
C HIS A 211 22.22 8.01 -8.91
N ALA A 212 23.31 7.57 -9.54
CA ALA A 212 23.38 7.48 -10.98
C ALA A 212 22.31 6.51 -11.50
N PRO A 213 21.48 6.92 -12.48
CA PRO A 213 20.55 6.02 -13.12
C PRO A 213 21.24 4.83 -13.78
N SER A 214 20.57 3.67 -13.79
CA SER A 214 21.10 2.45 -14.42
C SER A 214 21.06 2.48 -15.94
N TRP A 215 20.27 3.37 -16.54
CA TRP A 215 20.12 3.50 -17.99
C TRP A 215 21.16 4.42 -18.64
N LEU A 216 22.00 5.11 -17.85
CA LEU A 216 23.08 5.93 -18.39
C LEU A 216 24.19 5.04 -18.93
N ASN A 217 24.71 5.40 -20.10
CA ASN A 217 25.90 4.76 -20.66
C ASN A 217 27.15 5.11 -19.83
N GLU A 218 28.24 4.36 -19.99
CA GLU A 218 29.47 4.56 -19.21
C GLU A 218 30.03 5.99 -19.29
N GLU A 219 29.95 6.65 -20.45
CA GLU A 219 30.37 8.05 -20.61
C GLU A 219 29.46 9.03 -19.87
N GLU A 220 28.15 8.85 -19.97
CA GLU A 220 27.13 9.67 -19.30
C GLU A 220 27.19 9.51 -17.78
N LYS A 221 27.44 8.29 -17.31
CA LYS A 221 27.62 7.98 -15.91
C LYS A 221 28.86 8.66 -15.33
N ARG A 222 29.98 8.65 -16.06
CA ARG A 222 31.19 9.41 -15.67
C ARG A 222 30.93 10.91 -15.64
N ALA A 223 30.17 11.42 -16.60
CA ALA A 223 29.78 12.83 -16.63
C ALA A 223 28.91 13.20 -15.41
N TRP A 224 27.96 12.34 -15.05
CA TRP A 224 27.12 12.49 -13.86
C TRP A 224 27.94 12.45 -12.56
N GLU A 225 28.85 11.49 -12.41
CA GLU A 225 29.74 11.40 -11.26
C GLU A 225 30.64 12.64 -11.13
N LYS A 226 31.16 13.13 -12.26
CA LYS A 226 31.92 14.38 -12.30
C LYS A 226 31.07 15.58 -11.88
N ALA A 227 29.87 15.73 -12.45
CA ALA A 227 28.92 16.78 -12.10
C ALA A 227 28.53 16.76 -10.61
N ARG A 228 28.43 15.55 -10.03
CA ARG A 228 28.14 15.34 -8.61
C ARG A 228 29.33 15.67 -7.71
N SER A 229 30.55 15.33 -8.12
CA SER A 229 31.78 15.61 -7.36
C SER A 229 32.13 17.09 -7.28
N GLN A 230 31.75 17.88 -8.30
CA GLN A 230 31.96 19.32 -8.34
C GLN A 230 30.88 20.12 -7.59
N SER A 231 29.71 19.51 -7.36
CA SER A 231 28.64 20.16 -6.60
C SER A 231 29.00 20.25 -5.12
N THR A 232 28.99 21.46 -4.57
CA THR A 232 29.25 21.72 -3.14
C THR A 232 28.06 21.35 -2.25
N VAL A 233 26.87 21.14 -2.82
CA VAL A 233 25.63 20.90 -2.09
C VAL A 233 25.22 19.43 -2.17
N SER A 234 24.72 18.87 -1.07
CA SER A 234 24.15 17.51 -1.06
C SER A 234 22.95 17.38 -2.02
N PRO A 235 22.62 16.19 -2.55
CA PRO A 235 21.47 16.07 -3.47
C PRO A 235 20.17 16.46 -2.76
N ALA A 236 20.00 16.06 -1.50
CA ALA A 236 18.88 16.48 -0.66
C ALA A 236 18.79 18.00 -0.50
N GLY A 237 19.94 18.70 -0.39
CA GLY A 237 19.98 20.17 -0.36
C GLY A 237 19.52 20.80 -1.67
N LEU A 238 19.96 20.27 -2.81
CA LEU A 238 19.54 20.75 -4.13
C LEU A 238 18.03 20.52 -4.37
N GLN A 239 17.51 19.36 -3.95
CA GLN A 239 16.08 19.04 -4.00
C GLN A 239 15.26 19.98 -3.09
N LEU A 240 15.79 20.34 -1.91
CA LEU A 240 15.13 21.27 -0.99
C LEU A 240 15.08 22.69 -1.54
N GLU A 241 16.16 23.17 -2.16
CA GLU A 241 16.21 24.47 -2.82
C GLU A 241 15.18 24.54 -3.96
N GLU A 242 15.18 23.53 -4.81
CA GLU A 242 14.21 23.36 -5.88
C GLU A 242 12.78 23.36 -5.34
N ALA A 243 12.54 22.63 -4.24
CA ALA A 243 11.23 22.55 -3.61
C ALA A 243 10.76 23.91 -3.09
N GLY A 244 11.64 24.66 -2.43
CA GLY A 244 11.35 26.00 -1.92
C GLY A 244 10.96 26.99 -3.02
N GLN A 245 11.73 27.03 -4.10
CA GLN A 245 11.44 27.88 -5.27
C GLN A 245 10.09 27.53 -5.91
N ARG A 246 9.82 26.24 -6.18
CA ARG A 246 8.54 25.83 -6.77
C ARG A 246 7.37 26.12 -5.84
N MET A 247 7.54 25.93 -4.54
CA MET A 247 6.49 26.22 -3.56
C MET A 247 6.13 27.71 -3.52
N SER A 248 7.09 28.62 -3.77
CA SER A 248 6.79 30.04 -3.95
C SER A 248 5.85 30.26 -5.15
N ILE A 249 6.18 29.68 -6.30
CA ILE A 249 5.37 29.79 -7.52
C ILE A 249 3.96 29.22 -7.30
N VAL A 250 3.87 28.04 -6.69
CA VAL A 250 2.58 27.40 -6.35
C VAL A 250 1.75 28.33 -5.45
N ARG A 251 2.37 28.93 -4.43
CA ARG A 251 1.69 29.85 -3.52
C ARG A 251 1.17 31.09 -4.26
N ASP A 252 1.98 31.64 -5.15
CA ASP A 252 1.61 32.82 -5.95
C ASP A 252 0.43 32.49 -6.88
N LEU A 253 0.49 31.37 -7.61
CA LEU A 253 -0.60 30.91 -8.50
C LEU A 253 -1.90 30.68 -7.74
N LEU A 254 -1.85 29.99 -6.60
CA LEU A 254 -3.03 29.72 -5.79
C LEU A 254 -3.58 30.97 -5.11
N SER A 255 -2.73 31.94 -4.77
CA SER A 255 -3.16 33.24 -4.24
C SER A 255 -3.91 34.07 -5.29
N GLN A 256 -3.44 34.07 -6.54
CA GLN A 256 -4.10 34.75 -7.66
C GLN A 256 -5.47 34.13 -7.98
N ALA A 257 -5.63 32.83 -7.75
CA ALA A 257 -6.89 32.11 -7.94
C ALA A 257 -8.01 32.52 -6.97
N GLY A 258 -7.81 33.51 -6.10
CA GLY A 258 -8.85 34.13 -5.30
C GLY A 258 -9.40 33.26 -4.18
N LYS A 259 -8.94 32.01 -4.05
CA LYS A 259 -9.22 31.18 -2.88
C LYS A 259 -8.21 31.55 -1.80
N PRO A 260 -8.62 32.11 -0.65
CA PRO A 260 -7.77 32.03 0.50
C PRO A 260 -7.64 30.54 0.79
N VAL A 261 -6.48 29.98 0.47
CA VAL A 261 -6.03 28.64 0.86
C VAL A 261 -6.41 28.35 2.32
N LYS A 262 -6.53 29.41 3.16
CA LYS A 262 -7.07 29.42 4.51
C LYS A 262 -8.41 28.70 4.72
N GLU A 263 -9.45 28.82 3.90
CA GLU A 263 -10.76 28.27 4.31
C GLU A 263 -10.85 26.74 4.10
N SER A 264 -10.23 26.25 3.03
CA SER A 264 -9.97 24.83 2.81
C SER A 264 -8.89 24.29 3.74
N GLU A 265 -7.83 25.06 4.05
CA GLU A 265 -6.84 24.72 5.08
C GLU A 265 -7.46 24.72 6.47
N ILE A 266 -8.48 25.54 6.75
CA ILE A 266 -9.20 25.53 8.03
C ILE A 266 -10.05 24.27 8.11
N ARG A 267 -10.82 23.92 7.06
CA ARG A 267 -11.56 22.65 7.04
C ARG A 267 -10.64 21.42 7.08
N GLN A 268 -9.52 21.46 6.36
CA GLN A 268 -8.50 20.41 6.39
C GLN A 268 -7.78 20.39 7.73
N ARG A 269 -7.42 21.54 8.32
CA ARG A 269 -6.88 21.64 9.69
C ARG A 269 -7.86 21.12 10.70
N ASP A 270 -9.16 21.37 10.55
CA ASP A 270 -10.17 20.89 11.48
C ASP A 270 -10.44 19.39 11.32
N ALA A 271 -10.37 18.88 10.08
CA ALA A 271 -10.36 17.44 9.81
C ALA A 271 -9.08 16.77 10.35
N LEU A 272 -7.92 17.39 10.17
CA LEU A 272 -6.62 16.96 10.72
C LEU A 272 -6.61 17.04 12.24
N LYS A 273 -7.18 18.09 12.85
CA LYS A 273 -7.33 18.23 14.31
C LYS A 273 -8.26 17.15 14.85
N ARG A 274 -9.39 16.86 14.17
CA ARG A 274 -10.27 15.74 14.54
C ARG A 274 -9.54 14.41 14.45
N ARG A 275 -8.78 14.17 13.37
CA ARG A 275 -7.94 12.97 13.23
C ARG A 275 -6.88 12.90 14.32
N GLN A 276 -6.12 13.98 14.55
CA GLN A 276 -5.13 14.09 15.61
C GLN A 276 -5.73 13.87 17.00
N LYS A 277 -6.98 14.27 17.26
CA LYS A 277 -7.67 14.01 18.53
C LYS A 277 -8.06 12.54 18.69
N ILE A 278 -8.44 11.87 17.61
CA ILE A 278 -8.71 10.41 17.63
C ILE A 278 -7.38 9.65 17.76
N ASP A 279 -6.39 10.02 16.96
CA ASP A 279 -5.05 9.46 16.97
C ASP A 279 -4.38 9.68 18.33
N SER A 280 -4.55 10.82 19.00
CA SER A 280 -3.95 11.08 20.32
C SER A 280 -4.48 10.15 21.40
N VAL A 281 -5.72 9.67 21.27
CA VAL A 281 -6.30 8.66 22.17
C VAL A 281 -5.86 7.26 21.75
N LEU A 282 -6.00 6.92 20.46
CA LEU A 282 -5.71 5.58 19.94
C LEU A 282 -4.22 5.23 19.92
N THR A 283 -3.33 6.21 19.88
CA THR A 283 -1.87 6.03 19.89
C THR A 283 -1.23 6.36 21.23
N HIS A 284 -2.03 6.70 22.24
CA HIS A 284 -1.52 6.97 23.58
C HIS A 284 -0.84 5.71 24.16
N PRO A 285 0.31 5.82 24.84
CA PRO A 285 1.03 4.66 25.40
C PRO A 285 0.20 3.80 26.36
N ILE A 286 -0.76 4.40 27.05
CA ILE A 286 -1.66 3.72 28.02
C ILE A 286 -3.03 3.46 27.37
N TRP A 287 -3.80 4.51 27.05
CA TRP A 287 -5.13 4.38 26.45
C TRP A 287 -5.16 3.65 25.11
N GLY A 288 -4.16 3.83 24.24
CA GLY A 288 -4.09 3.12 22.98
C GLY A 288 -3.92 1.60 23.17
N ASN A 289 -3.03 1.19 24.08
CA ASN A 289 -2.85 -0.22 24.45
C ASN A 289 -4.10 -0.79 25.14
N LEU A 290 -4.78 0.00 25.98
CA LEU A 290 -6.03 -0.42 26.64
C LEU A 290 -7.16 -0.64 25.61
N ILE A 291 -7.34 0.30 24.67
CA ILE A 291 -8.34 0.20 23.61
C ILE A 291 -8.03 -0.97 22.68
N ALA A 292 -6.76 -1.17 22.32
CA ALA A 292 -6.32 -2.34 21.55
C ALA A 292 -6.67 -3.63 22.31
N ALA A 293 -6.37 -3.71 23.61
CA ALA A 293 -6.67 -4.88 24.42
C ALA A 293 -8.18 -5.15 24.49
N ILE A 294 -9.02 -4.13 24.69
CA ILE A 294 -10.49 -4.26 24.69
C ILE A 294 -11.00 -4.72 23.32
N LEU A 295 -10.46 -4.17 22.23
CA LEU A 295 -10.84 -4.53 20.88
C LEU A 295 -10.47 -5.98 20.56
N PHE A 296 -9.25 -6.40 20.87
CA PHE A 296 -8.82 -7.78 20.70
C PHE A 296 -9.61 -8.72 21.60
N PHE A 297 -9.88 -8.34 22.84
CA PHE A 297 -10.74 -9.10 23.74
C PHE A 297 -12.14 -9.31 23.15
N GLY A 298 -12.76 -8.25 22.63
CA GLY A 298 -14.06 -8.33 21.95
C GLY A 298 -14.02 -9.22 20.71
N MET A 299 -12.94 -9.11 19.91
CA MET A 299 -12.72 -9.98 18.76
C MET A 299 -12.60 -11.46 19.18
N PHE A 300 -11.83 -11.77 20.22
CA PHE A 300 -11.70 -13.14 20.74
C PHE A 300 -13.01 -13.67 21.30
N GLN A 301 -13.73 -12.85 22.07
CA GLN A 301 -15.05 -13.22 22.58
C GLN A 301 -16.02 -13.52 21.45
N ALA A 302 -16.05 -12.70 20.40
CA ALA A 302 -16.88 -12.96 19.23
C ALA A 302 -16.46 -14.25 18.51
N ILE A 303 -15.16 -14.49 18.34
CA ILE A 303 -14.65 -15.72 17.72
C ILE A 303 -15.07 -16.96 18.52
N TYR A 304 -14.96 -16.95 19.85
CA TYR A 304 -15.32 -18.11 20.66
C TYR A 304 -16.83 -18.26 20.87
N SER A 305 -17.54 -17.18 21.16
CA SER A 305 -18.97 -17.24 21.47
C SER A 305 -19.87 -17.29 20.25
N TRP A 306 -19.47 -16.67 19.13
CA TRP A 306 -20.33 -16.63 17.93
C TRP A 306 -19.98 -17.73 16.94
N ALA A 307 -18.75 -18.28 16.96
CA ALA A 307 -18.42 -19.41 16.11
C ALA A 307 -18.98 -20.73 16.64
N THR A 308 -19.18 -20.89 17.96
CA THR A 308 -19.72 -22.14 18.53
C THR A 308 -21.08 -22.49 17.96
N TYR A 309 -21.99 -21.53 17.82
CA TYR A 309 -23.32 -21.78 17.26
C TYR A 309 -23.30 -22.45 15.86
N PRO A 310 -22.63 -21.88 14.84
CA PRO A 310 -22.52 -22.54 13.54
C PRO A 310 -21.62 -23.78 13.57
N MET A 311 -20.65 -23.89 14.49
CA MET A 311 -19.84 -25.09 14.68
C MET A 311 -20.69 -26.27 15.13
N ASP A 312 -21.52 -26.08 16.16
CA ASP A 312 -22.40 -27.11 16.72
C ASP A 312 -23.48 -27.53 15.70
N LEU A 313 -23.94 -26.60 14.86
CA LEU A 313 -24.84 -26.92 13.75
C LEU A 313 -24.18 -27.83 12.70
N ILE A 314 -22.92 -27.57 12.36
CA ILE A 314 -22.16 -28.40 11.42
C ILE A 314 -21.92 -29.77 12.06
N ASP A 315 -21.44 -29.81 13.30
CA ASP A 315 -21.15 -31.05 14.01
C ASP A 315 -22.41 -31.91 14.19
N GLY A 316 -23.54 -31.30 14.58
CA GLY A 316 -24.82 -31.99 14.70
C GLY A 316 -25.34 -32.51 13.36
N ALA A 317 -25.16 -31.75 12.27
CA ALA A 317 -25.54 -32.21 10.92
C ALA A 317 -24.69 -33.41 10.49
N PHE A 318 -23.37 -33.36 10.68
CA PHE A 318 -22.48 -34.48 10.36
C PHE A 318 -22.73 -35.70 11.24
N THR A 319 -22.97 -35.51 12.54
CA THR A 319 -23.33 -36.59 13.47
C THR A 319 -24.62 -37.29 13.03
N SER A 320 -25.63 -36.53 12.61
CA SER A 320 -26.90 -37.08 12.12
C SER A 320 -26.71 -37.89 10.82
N ILE A 321 -25.85 -37.40 9.92
CA ILE A 321 -25.52 -38.11 8.68
C ILE A 321 -24.75 -39.41 9.00
N ILE A 322 -23.76 -39.32 9.88
CA ILE A 322 -22.95 -40.45 10.34
C ILE A 322 -23.84 -41.54 10.96
N SER A 323 -24.71 -41.18 11.91
CA SER A 323 -25.61 -42.14 12.57
C SER A 323 -26.57 -42.79 11.58
N THR A 324 -27.16 -42.02 10.67
CA THR A 324 -28.08 -42.54 9.64
C THR A 324 -27.39 -43.54 8.71
N ILE A 325 -26.15 -43.26 8.31
CA ILE A 325 -25.36 -44.14 7.45
C ILE A 325 -24.96 -45.41 8.20
N SER A 326 -24.54 -45.29 9.46
CA SER A 326 -24.20 -46.45 10.30
C SER A 326 -25.39 -47.36 10.58
N GLU A 327 -26.61 -46.82 10.67
CA GLU A 327 -27.84 -47.61 10.89
C GLU A 327 -28.41 -48.24 9.62
N THR A 328 -28.21 -47.61 8.45
CA THR A 328 -28.78 -48.09 7.17
C THR A 328 -27.87 -49.05 6.40
N LEU A 329 -26.55 -48.98 6.59
CA LEU A 329 -25.60 -49.82 5.88
C LEU A 329 -25.15 -51.03 6.73
N PRO A 330 -24.81 -52.16 6.10
CA PRO A 330 -24.27 -53.31 6.80
C PRO A 330 -22.94 -52.96 7.48
N ALA A 331 -22.64 -53.64 8.59
CA ALA A 331 -21.34 -53.56 9.25
C ALA A 331 -20.26 -54.18 8.35
N ALA A 332 -19.68 -53.35 7.49
CA ALA A 332 -18.65 -53.72 6.52
C ALA A 332 -17.53 -52.66 6.51
N TRP A 333 -16.35 -53.04 6.01
CA TRP A 333 -15.16 -52.18 6.00
C TRP A 333 -15.37 -50.85 5.25
N TYR A 334 -16.21 -50.84 4.21
CA TYR A 334 -16.50 -49.63 3.44
C TYR A 334 -17.39 -48.65 4.22
N THR A 335 -18.27 -49.15 5.09
CA THR A 335 -19.10 -48.33 5.98
C THR A 335 -18.20 -47.63 7.00
N SER A 336 -17.27 -48.36 7.61
CA SER A 336 -16.26 -47.78 8.53
C SER A 336 -15.34 -46.78 7.82
N LEU A 337 -14.89 -47.06 6.60
CA LEU A 337 -14.06 -46.11 5.84
C LEU A 337 -14.82 -44.80 5.53
N LEU A 338 -16.12 -44.90 5.21
CA LEU A 338 -16.95 -43.75 4.88
C LEU A 338 -17.30 -42.95 6.14
N VAL A 339 -17.66 -43.61 7.24
CA VAL A 339 -18.04 -42.96 8.50
C VAL A 339 -16.83 -42.47 9.28
N ASP A 340 -15.92 -43.37 9.67
CA ASP A 340 -14.78 -43.08 10.54
C ASP A 340 -13.63 -42.38 9.80
N GLY A 341 -13.50 -42.64 8.50
CA GLY A 341 -12.47 -42.03 7.65
C GLY A 341 -12.93 -40.73 7.01
N LEU A 342 -13.86 -40.81 6.06
CA LEU A 342 -14.23 -39.68 5.20
C LEU A 342 -15.09 -38.64 5.94
N LEU A 343 -16.23 -39.05 6.50
CA LEU A 343 -17.19 -38.12 7.09
C LEU A 343 -16.69 -37.52 8.40
N SER A 344 -16.06 -38.32 9.26
CA SER A 344 -15.41 -37.82 10.47
C SER A 344 -14.28 -36.82 10.14
N GLY A 345 -13.45 -37.13 9.12
CA GLY A 345 -12.42 -36.22 8.63
C GLY A 345 -12.98 -34.90 8.06
N LEU A 346 -14.02 -34.97 7.23
CA LEU A 346 -14.70 -33.80 6.67
C LEU A 346 -15.37 -32.94 7.74
N SER A 347 -16.03 -33.56 8.72
CA SER A 347 -16.62 -32.86 9.87
C SER A 347 -15.56 -32.06 10.62
N GLY A 348 -14.42 -32.71 10.94
CA GLY A 348 -13.30 -32.07 11.64
C GLY A 348 -12.75 -30.84 10.91
N ILE A 349 -12.72 -30.83 9.57
CA ILE A 349 -12.27 -29.68 8.78
C ILE A 349 -13.34 -28.58 8.72
N LEU A 350 -14.59 -28.95 8.42
CA LEU A 350 -15.69 -28.01 8.19
C LEU A 350 -16.09 -27.24 9.44
N ILE A 351 -15.94 -27.86 10.62
CA ILE A 351 -16.19 -27.22 11.91
C ILE A 351 -15.33 -25.95 12.08
N PHE A 352 -14.11 -25.86 11.53
CA PHE A 352 -13.28 -24.66 11.70
C PHE A 352 -13.67 -23.48 10.80
N VAL A 353 -14.48 -23.69 9.76
CA VAL A 353 -14.80 -22.67 8.74
C VAL A 353 -15.48 -21.42 9.32
N PRO A 354 -16.50 -21.52 10.20
CA PRO A 354 -17.14 -20.35 10.79
C PRO A 354 -16.17 -19.49 11.62
N GLN A 355 -15.29 -20.14 12.38
CA GLN A 355 -14.29 -19.46 13.21
C GLN A 355 -13.30 -18.66 12.33
N ILE A 356 -12.84 -19.26 11.24
CA ILE A 356 -11.95 -18.61 10.25
C ILE A 356 -12.64 -17.42 9.57
N ALA A 357 -13.90 -17.58 9.17
CA ALA A 357 -14.67 -16.50 8.53
C ALA A 357 -14.81 -15.29 9.46
N ILE A 358 -15.20 -15.49 10.72
CA ILE A 358 -15.33 -14.40 11.70
C ILE A 358 -13.98 -13.70 11.92
N LEU A 359 -12.89 -14.46 12.05
CA LEU A 359 -11.54 -13.91 12.20
C LEU A 359 -11.14 -13.02 11.01
N PHE A 360 -11.40 -13.47 9.78
CA PHE A 360 -11.12 -12.67 8.57
C PHE A 360 -12.05 -11.47 8.43
N ALA A 361 -13.31 -11.55 8.87
CA ALA A 361 -14.21 -10.40 8.90
C ALA A 361 -13.70 -9.31 9.86
N PHE A 362 -13.28 -9.66 11.07
CA PHE A 362 -12.68 -8.69 12.00
C PHE A 362 -11.35 -8.13 11.48
N THR A 363 -10.49 -8.99 10.92
CA THR A 363 -9.22 -8.54 10.32
C THR A 363 -9.46 -7.54 9.19
N ALA A 364 -10.40 -7.84 8.28
CA ALA A 364 -10.81 -6.94 7.21
C ALA A 364 -11.41 -5.63 7.74
N PHE A 365 -12.22 -5.69 8.80
CA PHE A 365 -12.76 -4.49 9.45
C PHE A 365 -11.64 -3.57 9.97
N LEU A 366 -10.61 -4.12 10.62
CA LEU A 366 -9.49 -3.34 11.15
C LEU A 366 -8.57 -2.80 10.05
N GLU A 367 -8.45 -3.52 8.94
CA GLU A 367 -7.72 -3.09 7.74
C GLU A 367 -8.44 -1.93 7.03
N HIS A 368 -9.71 -2.11 6.69
CA HIS A 368 -10.51 -1.10 5.96
C HIS A 368 -10.84 0.14 6.80
N SER A 369 -10.84 0.03 8.14
CA SER A 369 -10.98 1.19 9.04
C SER A 369 -9.72 2.04 9.17
N GLY A 370 -8.56 1.53 8.74
CA GLY A 370 -7.27 2.18 8.92
C GLY A 370 -6.71 2.10 10.34
N TYR A 371 -7.34 1.34 11.25
CA TYR A 371 -6.87 1.15 12.63
C TYR A 371 -5.60 0.29 12.69
N MET A 372 -5.44 -0.66 11.77
CA MET A 372 -4.24 -1.50 11.65
C MET A 372 -2.93 -0.69 11.59
N ALA A 373 -2.93 0.46 10.90
CA ALA A 373 -1.76 1.33 10.84
C ALA A 373 -1.37 1.93 12.21
N ARG A 374 -2.35 2.23 13.08
CA ARG A 374 -2.09 2.79 14.43
C ARG A 374 -1.65 1.73 15.43
N LEU A 375 -2.20 0.52 15.33
CA LEU A 375 -1.74 -0.62 16.14
C LEU A 375 -0.24 -0.88 15.96
N GLY A 376 0.25 -0.67 14.74
CA GLY A 376 1.67 -0.79 14.42
C GLY A 376 2.53 0.23 15.15
N TYR A 377 2.10 1.48 15.15
CA TYR A 377 2.78 2.57 15.86
C TYR A 377 2.87 2.31 17.39
N LEU A 378 1.79 1.82 18.02
CA LEU A 378 1.79 1.51 19.47
C LEU A 378 2.88 0.52 19.88
N SER A 379 3.18 -0.42 18.99
CA SER A 379 4.09 -1.53 19.24
C SER A 379 5.52 -1.26 18.71
N ASP A 380 5.68 -0.32 17.80
CA ASP A 380 6.95 0.14 17.19
C ASP A 380 8.08 0.43 18.20
N ARG A 381 7.75 0.96 19.39
CA ARG A 381 8.76 1.27 20.43
C ARG A 381 9.49 0.04 20.97
N PHE A 382 8.80 -1.10 21.10
CA PHE A 382 9.39 -2.36 21.56
C PHE A 382 10.14 -3.06 20.43
N PHE A 383 9.54 -3.12 19.24
CA PHE A 383 10.06 -3.88 18.10
C PHE A 383 11.25 -3.22 17.40
N ARG A 384 11.40 -1.88 17.43
CA ARG A 384 12.62 -1.22 16.95
C ARG A 384 13.89 -1.68 17.64
N ARG A 385 13.81 -2.07 18.92
CA ARG A 385 14.97 -2.62 19.66
C ARG A 385 15.43 -3.98 19.10
N LEU A 386 14.56 -4.68 18.39
CA LEU A 386 14.82 -5.95 17.71
C LEU A 386 15.12 -5.73 16.21
N GLY A 387 15.22 -4.47 15.75
CA GLY A 387 15.45 -4.12 14.35
C GLY A 387 14.26 -4.39 13.43
N LEU A 388 13.05 -4.38 13.97
CA LEU A 388 11.79 -4.54 13.23
C LEU A 388 11.07 -3.19 13.10
N THR A 389 10.31 -3.02 12.01
CA THR A 389 9.54 -1.79 11.76
C THR A 389 8.17 -1.86 12.44
N GLY A 390 7.55 -0.71 12.72
CA GLY A 390 6.22 -0.63 13.33
C GLY A 390 5.10 -1.32 12.54
N ARG A 391 5.30 -1.73 11.28
CA ARG A 391 4.33 -2.59 10.56
C ARG A 391 4.51 -4.07 10.88
N SER A 392 5.74 -4.51 11.15
CA SER A 392 6.06 -5.90 11.54
C SER A 392 5.37 -6.28 12.85
N SER A 393 5.24 -5.32 13.74
CA SER A 393 4.65 -5.51 15.05
C SER A 393 3.15 -5.82 15.01
N VAL A 394 2.40 -5.27 14.05
CA VAL A 394 0.98 -5.60 13.84
C VAL A 394 0.82 -7.07 13.50
N SER A 395 1.66 -7.54 12.59
CA SER A 395 1.66 -8.93 12.15
C SER A 395 2.13 -9.86 13.27
N LEU A 396 3.17 -9.51 14.03
CA LEU A 396 3.63 -10.29 15.18
C LEU A 396 2.62 -10.34 16.34
N VAL A 397 2.00 -9.21 16.70
CA VAL A 397 0.94 -9.17 17.72
C VAL A 397 -0.30 -9.93 17.25
N GLY A 398 -0.65 -9.82 15.97
CA GLY A 398 -1.67 -10.66 15.34
C GLY A 398 -1.30 -12.15 15.38
N GLY A 399 -0.01 -12.49 15.34
CA GLY A 399 0.52 -13.85 15.40
C GLY A 399 0.25 -14.57 16.73
N LEU A 400 0.24 -13.82 17.84
CA LEU A 400 -0.19 -14.31 19.16
C LEU A 400 -1.68 -14.71 19.17
N ALA A 401 -2.50 -14.03 18.37
CA ALA A 401 -3.91 -14.38 18.19
C ALA A 401 -4.05 -15.57 17.22
N CYS A 402 -3.57 -15.41 15.99
CA CYS A 402 -3.60 -16.43 14.95
C CYS A 402 -2.45 -16.25 13.95
N ALA A 403 -1.64 -17.30 13.78
CA ALA A 403 -0.48 -17.27 12.90
C ALA A 403 -0.84 -17.07 11.42
N VAL A 404 -1.99 -17.57 10.95
CA VAL A 404 -2.33 -17.54 9.51
C VAL A 404 -2.61 -16.12 9.00
N PRO A 405 -3.57 -15.34 9.57
CA PRO A 405 -3.77 -13.95 9.15
C PRO A 405 -2.55 -13.08 9.42
N ALA A 406 -1.78 -13.37 10.48
CA ALA A 406 -0.55 -12.67 10.79
C ALA A 406 0.50 -12.83 9.68
N ILE A 407 0.80 -14.06 9.26
CA ILE A 407 1.73 -14.33 8.14
C ILE A 407 1.20 -13.69 6.85
N MET A 408 -0.11 -13.77 6.60
CA MET A 408 -0.71 -13.10 5.44
C MET A 408 -0.58 -11.58 5.53
N ALA A 409 -0.75 -10.97 6.71
CA ALA A 409 -0.61 -9.54 6.94
C ALA A 409 0.85 -9.07 6.84
N ALA A 410 1.82 -9.95 7.09
CA ALA A 410 3.25 -9.67 6.92
C ALA A 410 3.57 -9.21 5.49
N ARG A 411 2.74 -9.57 4.50
CA ARG A 411 2.86 -9.07 3.13
C ARG A 411 2.91 -7.54 3.05
N THR A 412 2.22 -6.82 3.93
CA THR A 412 2.15 -5.34 3.93
C THR A 412 3.44 -4.63 4.36
N ILE A 413 4.46 -5.38 4.81
CA ILE A 413 5.74 -4.83 5.26
C ILE A 413 6.63 -4.57 4.04
N SER A 414 6.95 -3.32 3.74
CA SER A 414 7.82 -2.87 2.63
C SER A 414 9.20 -3.52 2.69
N ASP A 415 9.86 -3.44 3.84
CA ASP A 415 11.18 -4.01 4.05
C ASP A 415 11.17 -5.54 3.91
N LYS A 416 11.90 -6.03 2.91
CA LYS A 416 12.05 -7.47 2.61
C LYS A 416 12.61 -8.23 3.80
N ARG A 417 13.54 -7.62 4.55
CA ARG A 417 14.14 -8.24 5.73
C ARG A 417 13.13 -8.35 6.87
N ALA A 418 12.50 -7.24 7.26
CA ALA A 418 11.49 -7.25 8.31
C ALA A 418 10.30 -8.16 7.99
N ARG A 419 9.90 -8.24 6.71
CA ARG A 419 8.89 -9.19 6.23
C ARG A 419 9.31 -10.64 6.47
N LEU A 420 10.53 -11.00 6.07
CA LEU A 420 11.07 -12.34 6.26
C LEU A 420 11.14 -12.72 7.75
N VAL A 421 11.65 -11.82 8.59
CA VAL A 421 11.72 -12.05 10.04
C VAL A 421 10.32 -12.30 10.61
N THR A 422 9.35 -11.47 10.21
CA THR A 422 7.96 -11.60 10.67
C THR A 422 7.34 -12.95 10.27
N ILE A 423 7.53 -13.39 9.02
CA ILE A 423 7.01 -14.68 8.54
C ILE A 423 7.65 -15.87 9.28
N LEU A 424 8.95 -15.81 9.56
CA LEU A 424 9.68 -16.90 10.22
C LEU A 424 9.42 -16.97 11.73
N VAL A 425 9.21 -15.83 12.38
CA VAL A 425 9.01 -15.75 13.83
C VAL A 425 7.55 -16.07 14.23
N THR A 426 6.58 -15.71 13.39
CA THR A 426 5.15 -15.90 13.69
C THR A 426 4.75 -17.35 14.03
N PRO A 427 5.22 -18.41 13.33
CA PRO A 427 4.91 -19.79 13.66
C PRO A 427 5.42 -20.27 15.03
N MET A 428 6.46 -19.64 15.56
CA MET A 428 7.04 -19.95 16.88
C MET A 428 6.17 -19.44 18.03
N MET A 429 5.28 -18.49 17.74
CA MET A 429 4.29 -18.03 18.69
C MET A 429 3.17 -19.08 18.88
N THR A 430 2.71 -19.24 20.11
CA THR A 430 1.61 -20.14 20.45
C THR A 430 0.27 -19.44 20.21
N CYS A 431 -0.46 -19.86 19.18
CA CYS A 431 -1.80 -19.34 18.90
C CYS A 431 -2.89 -20.06 19.72
N SER A 432 -4.05 -19.42 19.85
CA SER A 432 -5.19 -19.96 20.63
C SER A 432 -5.69 -21.33 20.13
N ALA A 433 -5.56 -21.60 18.83
CA ALA A 433 -5.94 -22.88 18.22
C ALA A 433 -5.04 -24.05 18.63
N ARG A 434 -3.84 -23.80 19.18
CA ARG A 434 -2.97 -24.86 19.72
C ARG A 434 -3.35 -25.28 21.14
N LEU A 435 -4.13 -24.45 21.85
CA LEU A 435 -4.48 -24.70 23.24
C LEU A 435 -5.25 -26.03 23.43
N PRO A 436 -6.27 -26.38 22.61
CA PRO A 436 -6.95 -27.66 22.75
C PRO A 436 -6.03 -28.87 22.55
N VAL A 437 -5.10 -28.78 21.59
CA VAL A 437 -4.11 -29.85 21.32
C VAL A 437 -3.14 -29.97 22.50
N TYR A 438 -2.64 -28.86 23.03
CA TYR A 438 -1.78 -28.87 24.22
C TYR A 438 -2.52 -29.41 25.44
N ALA A 439 -3.75 -28.97 25.69
CA ALA A 439 -4.56 -29.45 26.79
C ALA A 439 -4.79 -30.96 26.68
N PHE A 440 -5.12 -31.48 25.50
CA PHE A 440 -5.30 -32.91 25.26
C PHE A 440 -4.00 -33.70 25.51
N LEU A 441 -2.88 -33.27 24.91
CA LEU A 441 -1.59 -33.96 25.06
C LEU A 441 -1.07 -33.91 26.49
N ILE A 442 -1.25 -32.79 27.19
CA ILE A 442 -0.85 -32.64 28.60
C ILE A 442 -1.73 -33.50 29.49
N ALA A 443 -3.06 -33.50 29.28
CA ALA A 443 -3.97 -34.36 30.04
C ALA A 443 -3.66 -35.85 29.85
N PHE A 444 -3.19 -36.24 28.67
CA PHE A 444 -2.79 -37.62 28.38
C PHE A 444 -1.42 -37.99 28.94
N ALA A 445 -0.43 -37.09 28.87
CA ALA A 445 0.98 -37.42 29.16
C ALA A 445 1.46 -36.98 30.55
N VAL A 446 0.79 -36.04 31.21
CA VAL A 446 1.25 -35.41 32.45
C VAL A 446 0.28 -35.73 33.60
N PRO A 447 0.75 -36.32 34.71
CA PRO A 447 -0.07 -36.61 35.88
C PRO A 447 -0.71 -35.34 36.46
N ASP A 448 -1.96 -35.47 36.95
CA ASP A 448 -2.67 -34.40 37.64
C ASP A 448 -2.25 -34.34 39.12
N GLU A 449 -1.03 -33.86 39.36
CA GLU A 449 -0.46 -33.70 40.70
C GLU A 449 -0.24 -32.22 41.06
N ILE A 450 -0.47 -31.89 42.33
CA ILE A 450 -0.24 -30.53 42.87
C ILE A 450 1.16 -30.47 43.47
N ILE A 451 1.99 -29.59 42.92
CA ILE A 451 3.35 -29.33 43.38
C ILE A 451 3.34 -28.11 44.32
N PHE A 452 4.12 -28.20 45.40
CA PHE A 452 4.24 -27.17 46.44
C PHE A 452 2.92 -26.79 47.14
N GLY A 453 1.82 -27.50 46.91
CA GLY A 453 0.51 -27.26 47.54
C GLY A 453 -0.39 -26.23 46.83
N TRP A 454 0.09 -25.58 45.76
CA TRP A 454 -0.64 -24.49 45.07
C TRP A 454 -0.58 -24.58 43.55
N PHE A 455 0.38 -25.31 42.97
CA PHE A 455 0.60 -25.33 41.52
C PHE A 455 0.28 -26.69 40.91
N ASN A 456 -0.64 -26.72 39.95
CA ASN A 456 -0.93 -27.92 39.19
C ASN A 456 0.21 -28.20 38.18
N LEU A 457 0.73 -29.43 38.16
CA LEU A 457 1.82 -29.84 37.26
C LEU A 457 1.47 -29.67 35.77
N GLN A 458 0.23 -29.97 35.37
CA GLN A 458 -0.25 -29.75 34.00
C GLN A 458 -0.23 -28.26 33.64
N GLY A 459 -0.61 -27.40 34.59
CA GLY A 459 -0.54 -25.94 34.44
C GLY A 459 0.90 -25.43 34.26
N ILE A 460 1.85 -25.97 35.03
CA ILE A 460 3.28 -25.65 34.89
C ILE A 460 3.79 -26.07 33.50
N PHE A 461 3.40 -27.26 33.04
CA PHE A 461 3.78 -27.75 31.71
C PHE A 461 3.24 -26.85 30.59
N LEU A 462 1.96 -26.48 30.65
CA LEU A 462 1.35 -25.57 29.69
C LEU A 462 2.08 -24.22 29.68
N TYR A 463 2.34 -23.64 30.86
CA TYR A 463 3.08 -22.39 30.97
C TYR A 463 4.49 -22.50 30.37
N THR A 464 5.19 -23.60 30.64
CA THR A 464 6.55 -23.84 30.12
C THR A 464 6.57 -23.93 28.60
N LEU A 465 5.58 -24.59 27.98
CA LEU A 465 5.45 -24.64 26.52
C LEU A 465 5.26 -23.24 25.91
N TYR A 466 4.42 -22.40 26.52
CA TYR A 466 4.21 -21.02 26.08
C TYR A 466 5.47 -20.16 26.25
N LEU A 467 6.20 -20.36 27.36
CA LEU A 467 7.45 -19.66 27.62
C LEU A 467 8.52 -20.04 26.59
N ILE A 468 8.69 -21.34 26.32
CA ILE A 468 9.65 -21.83 25.32
C ILE A 468 9.32 -21.29 23.92
N GLY A 469 8.04 -21.29 23.51
CA GLY A 469 7.62 -20.73 22.23
C GLY A 469 7.91 -19.23 22.11
N THR A 470 7.67 -18.46 23.17
CA THR A 470 7.96 -17.03 23.20
C THR A 470 9.47 -16.74 23.15
N LEU A 471 10.25 -17.51 23.92
CA LEU A 471 11.72 -17.36 23.94
C LEU A 471 12.34 -17.78 22.60
N SER A 472 11.90 -18.87 21.99
CA SER A 472 12.41 -19.33 20.68
C SER A 472 12.11 -18.32 19.58
N ALA A 473 10.93 -17.69 19.59
CA ALA A 473 10.56 -16.61 18.70
C ALA A 473 11.51 -15.40 18.83
N LEU A 474 11.81 -14.97 20.06
CA LEU A 474 12.73 -13.86 20.32
C LEU A 474 14.18 -14.18 19.92
N ILE A 475 14.65 -15.39 20.21
CA ILE A 475 15.99 -15.86 19.84
C ILE A 475 16.14 -15.89 18.32
N LEU A 476 15.16 -16.45 17.60
CA LEU A 476 15.18 -16.51 16.14
C LEU A 476 15.19 -15.11 15.52
N ALA A 477 14.35 -14.20 16.05
CA ALA A 477 14.35 -12.80 15.62
C ALA A 477 15.73 -12.13 15.81
N PHE A 478 16.37 -12.38 16.96
CA PHE A 478 17.70 -11.84 17.27
C PHE A 478 18.82 -12.44 16.39
N ILE A 479 18.79 -13.74 16.10
CA ILE A 479 19.75 -14.40 15.21
C ILE A 479 19.66 -13.79 13.81
N ILE A 480 18.45 -13.65 13.25
CA ILE A 480 18.24 -13.02 11.94
C ILE A 480 18.63 -11.53 12.00
N HIS A 481 18.43 -10.87 13.15
CA HIS A 481 18.88 -9.51 13.37
C HIS A 481 20.40 -9.36 13.23
N LYS A 482 21.16 -10.34 13.73
CA LYS A 482 22.62 -10.33 13.67
C LYS A 482 23.18 -10.83 12.34
N ALA A 483 22.53 -11.80 11.70
CA ALA A 483 23.04 -12.49 10.51
C ALA A 483 22.86 -11.72 9.19
N ILE A 484 21.83 -10.87 9.07
CA ILE A 484 21.50 -10.18 7.81
C ILE A 484 21.62 -8.66 8.02
N PRO A 485 22.68 -7.96 7.62
CA PRO A 485 22.77 -6.50 7.75
C PRO A 485 21.65 -5.80 6.98
N ASN A 486 21.02 -4.75 7.56
CA ASN A 486 20.01 -3.94 6.87
C ASN A 486 20.54 -2.52 6.60
N PRO A 487 20.94 -2.21 5.35
CA PRO A 487 21.40 -0.87 4.99
C PRO A 487 20.27 0.17 4.84
N GLN A 488 18.99 -0.22 4.87
CA GLN A 488 17.83 0.66 4.59
C GLN A 488 17.17 1.27 5.84
N VAL A 489 17.71 1.04 7.04
CA VAL A 489 17.06 1.39 8.33
C VAL A 489 16.83 2.90 8.53
N GLN A 490 17.51 3.78 7.80
CA GLN A 490 17.53 5.21 8.13
C GLN A 490 16.44 6.08 7.47
N ASN A 491 15.72 5.61 6.44
CA ASN A 491 14.84 6.49 5.66
C ASN A 491 13.38 5.99 5.46
N GLU A 492 12.81 5.19 6.37
CA GLU A 492 11.35 5.06 6.44
C GLU A 492 10.76 6.25 7.20
N ALA A 493 10.99 7.45 6.64
CA ALA A 493 10.40 8.69 7.12
C ALA A 493 8.93 8.75 6.73
N ALA A 494 8.07 8.77 7.75
CA ALA A 494 6.69 9.25 7.73
C ALA A 494 5.83 8.75 6.56
N GLU A 495 5.55 7.45 6.54
CA GLU A 495 4.44 6.95 5.73
C GLU A 495 3.13 7.56 6.26
N GLU A 496 2.52 8.45 5.47
CA GLU A 496 1.27 9.11 5.85
C GLU A 496 0.23 8.05 6.21
N TRP A 497 -0.27 8.09 7.46
CA TRP A 497 -1.23 7.10 7.91
C TRP A 497 -2.49 7.14 7.03
N PRO A 498 -3.01 5.98 6.61
CA PRO A 498 -4.23 5.93 5.83
C PRO A 498 -5.36 6.65 6.60
N ALA A 499 -6.19 7.37 5.84
CA ALA A 499 -7.35 8.03 6.39
C ALA A 499 -8.28 7.04 7.09
N TYR A 500 -8.89 7.46 8.20
CA TYR A 500 -10.02 6.72 8.76
C TYR A 500 -11.13 6.64 7.71
N ARG A 501 -11.62 5.44 7.48
CA ARG A 501 -12.75 5.16 6.60
C ARG A 501 -13.74 4.29 7.38
N ILE A 502 -15.03 4.48 7.14
CA ILE A 502 -16.02 3.55 7.66
C ILE A 502 -15.98 2.33 6.72
N PRO A 503 -15.64 1.13 7.21
CA PRO A 503 -15.53 -0.05 6.37
C PRO A 503 -16.91 -0.41 5.81
N SER A 504 -16.99 -0.65 4.50
CA SER A 504 -18.25 -1.08 3.89
C SER A 504 -18.52 -2.54 4.25
N LEU A 505 -19.73 -2.82 4.74
CA LEU A 505 -20.13 -4.17 5.17
C LEU A 505 -19.92 -5.21 4.05
N LYS A 506 -20.20 -4.81 2.80
CA LYS A 506 -20.00 -5.63 1.60
C LYS A 506 -18.53 -6.00 1.37
N ALA A 507 -17.60 -5.08 1.60
CA ALA A 507 -16.17 -5.36 1.46
C ALA A 507 -15.68 -6.33 2.54
N VAL A 508 -16.10 -6.11 3.80
CA VAL A 508 -15.73 -6.96 4.94
C VAL A 508 -16.24 -8.40 4.74
N LEU A 509 -17.53 -8.57 4.45
CA LEU A 509 -18.13 -9.89 4.23
C LEU A 509 -17.61 -10.56 2.95
N GLY A 510 -17.38 -9.78 1.88
CA GLY A 510 -16.81 -10.29 0.64
C GLY A 510 -15.38 -10.83 0.81
N GLN A 511 -14.56 -10.17 1.63
CA GLN A 511 -13.22 -10.63 1.97
C GLN A 511 -13.26 -11.90 2.84
N SER A 512 -14.12 -11.91 3.87
CA SER A 512 -14.37 -13.07 4.72
C SER A 512 -14.77 -14.30 3.90
N TYR A 513 -15.78 -14.16 3.03
CA TYR A 513 -16.27 -15.24 2.16
C TYR A 513 -15.16 -15.77 1.23
N ARG A 514 -14.39 -14.87 0.61
CA ARG A 514 -13.30 -15.25 -0.29
C ARG A 514 -12.25 -16.09 0.44
N GLN A 515 -11.87 -15.70 1.66
CA GLN A 515 -10.88 -16.45 2.44
C GLN A 515 -11.41 -17.80 2.92
N ALA A 516 -12.65 -17.86 3.40
CA ALA A 516 -13.30 -19.12 3.74
C ALA A 516 -13.38 -20.07 2.54
N SER A 517 -13.70 -19.55 1.34
CA SER A 517 -13.70 -20.35 0.11
C SER A 517 -12.31 -20.83 -0.31
N ILE A 518 -11.25 -20.07 -0.07
CA ILE A 518 -9.87 -20.51 -0.35
C ILE A 518 -9.50 -21.67 0.57
N PHE A 519 -9.84 -21.56 1.86
CA PHE A 519 -9.62 -22.64 2.83
C PHE A 519 -10.32 -23.93 2.40
N LEU A 520 -11.60 -23.85 2.03
CA LEU A 520 -12.40 -25.00 1.56
C LEU A 520 -11.90 -25.63 0.24
N ARG A 521 -11.17 -24.88 -0.58
CA ARG A 521 -10.57 -25.43 -1.82
C ARG A 521 -9.21 -26.07 -1.58
N ALA A 522 -8.56 -25.73 -0.47
CA ALA A 522 -7.24 -26.21 -0.11
C ALA A 522 -7.31 -27.45 0.79
N ALA A 523 -8.34 -27.53 1.63
CA ALA A 523 -8.75 -28.74 2.33
C ALA A 523 -9.42 -29.72 1.36
#